data_AF-A0AAJ2BZE7-F1
#
_entry.id   AF-A0AAJ2BZE7-F1
#
_cell.length_a   1.000
_cell.length_b   1.000
_cell.length_c   1.000
_cell.angle_alpha   90.00
_cell.angle_beta   90.00
_cell.angle_gamma   90.00
#
_symmetry.space_group_name_H-M   'P 1'
#
loop_
_entity.id
_entity.type
_entity.pdbx_description
1 polymer ?
#
loop_
_entity_poly.entity_id
_entity_poly.type
_entity_poly.pdbx_seq_one_letter_code
_entity_poly.pdbx_strand_id
1 'polypeptide(L)'
;MAQNQPNVIFIISDDHTSQAISAYGSKLAKTPNIDRIAREGAILYNNVVSNSICGPSRATLLTGKYSHINGYKFNEKQFDISQHVFPEELQKNGYQTAWIGKMHLGTLPHGFDYLNILPGHGSYYNSDFVNSKNETHRHEGYVTDVITQLSKQWLEGRDKNKPFLW
;
A
#
# COMPACT_ATOMS: atom_id res chain seq x y z
N MET A 1 -4.40 19.61 21.82
CA MET A 1 -5.26 19.67 20.63
C MET A 1 -4.85 18.54 19.70
N ALA A 2 -5.52 17.38 19.79
CA ALA A 2 -5.26 16.18 18.99
C ALA A 2 -6.60 15.61 18.47
N GLN A 3 -7.47 16.49 17.98
CA GLN A 3 -8.88 16.18 17.74
C GLN A 3 -9.35 16.89 16.47
N ASN A 4 -8.92 16.40 15.28
CA ASN A 4 -9.61 16.59 13.99
C ASN A 4 -8.91 16.03 12.73
N GLN A 5 -7.71 15.45 12.79
CA GLN A 5 -7.08 14.84 11.60
C GLN A 5 -7.59 13.40 11.39
N PRO A 6 -8.11 13.05 10.19
CA PRO A 6 -8.60 11.70 9.92
C PRO A 6 -7.45 10.70 9.77
N ASN A 7 -7.72 9.44 10.07
CA ASN A 7 -6.82 8.37 9.65
C ASN A 7 -7.02 8.07 8.16
N VAL A 8 -5.96 7.67 7.47
CA VAL A 8 -5.97 7.35 6.05
C VAL A 8 -5.51 5.90 5.86
N ILE A 9 -6.26 5.15 5.06
CA ILE A 9 -5.98 3.77 4.69
C ILE A 9 -6.00 3.63 3.17
N PHE A 10 -4.91 3.11 2.59
CA PHE A 10 -4.79 2.76 1.19
C PHE A 10 -4.72 1.23 1.01
N ILE A 11 -5.84 0.62 0.61
CA ILE A 11 -5.87 -0.80 0.27
C ILE A 11 -5.62 -0.96 -1.23
N ILE A 12 -4.47 -1.53 -1.59
CA ILE A 12 -4.05 -1.75 -2.98
C ILE A 12 -3.87 -3.25 -3.23
N SER A 13 -4.67 -3.79 -4.14
CA SER A 13 -4.48 -5.16 -4.65
C SER A 13 -3.60 -5.14 -5.91
N ASP A 14 -3.03 -6.30 -6.25
CA ASP A 14 -2.10 -6.47 -7.37
C ASP A 14 -2.82 -7.22 -8.48
N ASP A 15 -2.87 -6.63 -9.67
CA ASP A 15 -3.58 -7.11 -10.88
C ASP A 15 -5.09 -7.38 -10.75
N HIS A 16 -5.74 -6.93 -9.67
CA HIS A 16 -7.18 -7.06 -9.50
C HIS A 16 -7.94 -6.07 -10.40
N THR A 17 -8.85 -6.61 -11.22
CA THR A 17 -9.66 -5.83 -12.17
C THR A 17 -11.08 -5.57 -11.66
N SER A 18 -11.69 -4.45 -12.07
CA SER A 18 -13.10 -4.13 -11.79
C SER A 18 -14.06 -5.22 -12.29
N GLN A 19 -13.68 -5.96 -13.34
CA GLN A 19 -14.46 -7.08 -13.86
C GLN A 19 -14.61 -8.25 -12.87
N ALA A 20 -13.82 -8.30 -11.80
CA ALA A 20 -13.87 -9.29 -10.73
C ALA A 20 -14.50 -8.76 -9.43
N ILE A 21 -14.99 -7.52 -9.40
CA ILE A 21 -15.58 -6.89 -8.21
C ILE A 21 -17.09 -6.72 -8.42
N SER A 22 -17.92 -7.29 -7.53
CA SER A 22 -19.38 -7.26 -7.70
C SER A 22 -19.99 -5.86 -7.58
N ALA A 23 -19.38 -4.94 -6.82
CA ALA A 23 -19.76 -3.52 -6.80
C ALA A 23 -19.66 -2.82 -8.18
N TYR A 24 -18.78 -3.31 -9.07
CA TYR A 24 -18.67 -2.82 -10.46
C TYR A 24 -19.55 -3.62 -11.43
N GLY A 25 -20.44 -4.49 -10.94
CA GLY A 25 -21.33 -5.32 -11.75
C GLY A 25 -20.75 -6.66 -12.18
N SER A 26 -19.64 -7.11 -11.57
CA SER A 26 -19.09 -8.44 -11.85
C SER A 26 -20.10 -9.57 -11.60
N LYS A 27 -20.14 -10.53 -12.52
CA LYS A 27 -20.85 -11.81 -12.37
C LYS A 27 -19.89 -12.98 -12.09
N LEU A 28 -18.58 -12.72 -12.05
CA LEU A 28 -17.53 -13.74 -11.91
C LEU A 28 -17.24 -14.08 -10.45
N ALA A 29 -17.27 -13.08 -9.57
CA ALA A 29 -16.97 -13.25 -8.16
C ALA A 29 -17.90 -12.39 -7.29
N LYS A 30 -18.08 -12.82 -6.03
CA LYS A 30 -18.76 -12.05 -5.00
C LYS A 30 -17.72 -11.40 -4.09
N THR A 31 -17.79 -10.09 -3.91
CA THR A 31 -16.84 -9.32 -3.10
C THR A 31 -17.54 -8.56 -1.96
N PRO A 32 -18.27 -9.24 -1.05
CA PRO A 32 -19.21 -8.59 -0.13
C PRO A 32 -18.60 -7.50 0.75
N ASN A 33 -17.32 -7.64 1.13
CA ASN A 33 -16.60 -6.64 1.93
C ASN A 33 -16.17 -5.41 1.12
N ILE A 34 -15.77 -5.59 -0.15
CA ILE A 34 -15.48 -4.47 -1.05
C ILE A 34 -16.79 -3.75 -1.41
N ASP A 35 -17.85 -4.51 -1.67
CA ASP A 35 -19.19 -3.97 -1.94
C ASP A 35 -19.74 -3.18 -0.75
N ARG A 36 -19.39 -3.59 0.48
CA ARG A 36 -19.72 -2.83 1.69
C ARG A 36 -19.08 -1.45 1.67
N ILE A 37 -17.79 -1.35 1.34
CA ILE A 37 -17.08 -0.06 1.19
C ILE A 37 -17.74 0.79 0.10
N ALA A 38 -18.09 0.20 -1.04
CA ALA A 38 -18.76 0.91 -2.12
C ALA A 38 -20.14 1.45 -1.72
N ARG A 39 -20.94 0.65 -0.96
CA ARG A 39 -22.27 1.07 -0.47
C ARG A 39 -22.21 2.12 0.63
N GLU A 40 -21.22 2.04 1.51
CA GLU A 40 -21.03 2.97 2.64
C GLU A 40 -20.25 4.23 2.23
N GLY A 41 -19.73 4.28 1.01
CA GLY A 41 -18.88 5.35 0.52
C GLY A 41 -19.19 5.72 -0.93
N ALA A 42 -18.16 5.73 -1.77
CA ALA A 42 -18.26 6.10 -3.17
C ALA A 42 -17.56 5.09 -4.08
N ILE A 43 -18.05 5.01 -5.32
CA ILE A 43 -17.43 4.23 -6.40
C ILE A 43 -16.96 5.18 -7.49
N LEU A 44 -15.74 4.95 -7.99
CA LEU A 44 -15.13 5.76 -9.03
C LEU A 44 -15.09 4.93 -10.32
N TYR A 45 -16.02 5.19 -11.25
CA TYR A 45 -16.08 4.47 -12.53
C TYR A 45 -14.99 4.89 -13.52
N ASN A 46 -14.49 6.12 -13.39
CA ASN A 46 -13.43 6.68 -14.23
C ASN A 46 -12.19 6.97 -13.38
N ASN A 47 -11.56 5.91 -12.88
CA ASN A 47 -10.31 5.99 -12.12
C ASN A 47 -9.23 5.17 -12.83
N VAL A 48 -8.15 5.83 -13.23
CA VAL A 48 -7.10 5.23 -14.05
C VAL A 48 -5.74 5.43 -13.40
N VAL A 49 -4.90 4.39 -13.46
CA VAL A 49 -3.50 4.49 -13.07
C VAL A 49 -2.70 5.20 -14.16
N SER A 50 -1.66 5.93 -13.77
CA SER A 50 -0.78 6.63 -14.71
C SER A 50 0.19 5.70 -15.44
N ASN A 51 0.37 4.47 -14.95
CA ASN A 51 1.15 3.42 -15.60
C ASN A 51 0.61 2.05 -15.16
N SER A 52 0.26 1.18 -16.10
CA SER A 52 -0.36 -0.13 -15.84
C SER A 52 0.67 -1.24 -15.54
N ILE A 53 1.74 -0.90 -14.81
CA ILE A 53 2.78 -1.83 -14.35
C ILE A 53 3.01 -1.58 -12.84
N CYS A 54 3.11 -2.64 -12.05
CA CYS A 54 3.05 -2.57 -10.58
C CYS A 54 4.00 -1.55 -9.92
N GLY A 55 5.31 -1.62 -10.17
CA GLY A 55 6.29 -0.72 -9.54
C GLY A 55 6.11 0.74 -9.99
N PRO A 56 6.05 1.02 -11.31
CA PRO A 56 5.73 2.34 -11.84
C PRO A 56 4.41 2.93 -11.32
N SER A 57 3.34 2.14 -11.22
CA SER A 57 2.07 2.59 -10.64
C SER A 57 2.24 3.03 -9.18
N ARG A 58 2.97 2.26 -8.37
CA ARG A 58 3.23 2.60 -6.95
C ARG A 58 4.13 3.83 -6.82
N ALA A 59 5.12 3.99 -7.70
CA ALA A 59 5.94 5.20 -7.76
C ALA A 59 5.11 6.44 -8.11
N THR A 60 4.15 6.34 -9.04
CA THR A 60 3.25 7.46 -9.38
C THR A 60 2.33 7.82 -8.21
N LEU A 61 1.83 6.83 -7.46
CA LEU A 61 1.05 7.05 -6.24
C LEU A 61 1.85 7.79 -5.18
N LEU A 62 3.06 7.33 -4.88
CA LEU A 62 3.90 7.91 -3.83
C LEU A 62 4.34 9.33 -4.13
N THR A 63 4.65 9.62 -5.39
CA THR A 63 5.24 10.90 -5.81
C THR A 63 4.23 11.92 -6.33
N GLY A 64 3.03 11.49 -6.72
CA GLY A 64 2.07 12.32 -7.45
C GLY A 64 2.54 12.72 -8.85
N LYS A 65 3.59 12.08 -9.38
CA LYS A 65 4.24 12.41 -10.67
C LYS A 65 4.06 11.26 -11.64
N TYR A 66 3.87 11.58 -12.93
CA TYR A 66 3.95 10.58 -14.00
C TYR A 66 5.32 9.88 -14.03
N SER A 67 5.37 8.64 -14.52
CA SER A 67 6.60 7.83 -14.61
C SER A 67 7.75 8.52 -15.35
N HIS A 68 7.46 9.35 -16.34
CA HIS A 68 8.50 10.09 -17.07
C HIS A 68 9.13 11.23 -16.25
N ILE A 69 8.45 11.70 -15.21
CA ILE A 69 8.92 12.73 -14.28
C ILE A 69 9.58 12.11 -13.05
N ASN A 70 8.98 11.06 -12.46
CA ASN A 70 9.57 10.39 -11.29
C ASN A 70 10.73 9.43 -11.63
N GLY A 71 10.93 9.13 -12.92
CA GLY A 71 12.02 8.30 -13.43
C GLY A 71 11.76 6.79 -13.44
N TYR A 72 10.67 6.31 -12.83
CA TYR A 72 10.34 4.89 -12.69
C TYR A 72 9.32 4.43 -13.74
N LYS A 73 9.82 4.03 -14.91
CA LYS A 73 9.01 3.72 -16.10
C LYS A 73 8.66 2.23 -16.24
N PHE A 74 9.53 1.35 -15.74
CA PHE A 74 9.42 -0.10 -15.82
C PHE A 74 9.79 -0.71 -14.46
N ASN A 75 9.47 -1.99 -14.24
CA ASN A 75 9.96 -2.76 -13.08
C ASN A 75 11.45 -3.11 -13.27
N GLU A 76 12.29 -2.09 -13.36
CA GLU A 76 13.72 -2.23 -13.58
C GLU A 76 14.48 -1.96 -12.28
N LYS A 77 15.46 -1.05 -12.31
CA LYS A 77 16.38 -0.72 -11.21
C LYS A 77 15.65 -0.31 -9.91
N GLN A 78 16.42 0.16 -8.94
CA GLN A 78 15.87 0.77 -7.74
C GLN A 78 15.19 2.11 -8.07
N PHE A 79 14.06 2.36 -7.43
CA PHE A 79 13.40 3.66 -7.43
C PHE A 79 14.28 4.72 -6.77
N ASP A 80 14.33 5.93 -7.32
CA ASP A 80 15.03 7.04 -6.69
C ASP A 80 14.21 7.57 -5.51
N ILE A 81 14.64 7.25 -4.30
CA ILE A 81 14.00 7.67 -3.04
C ILE A 81 14.45 9.04 -2.54
N SER A 82 15.37 9.72 -3.23
CA SER A 82 15.78 11.08 -2.87
C SER A 82 14.70 12.12 -3.17
N GLN A 83 13.71 11.76 -3.98
CA GLN A 83 12.58 12.61 -4.30
C GLN A 83 11.47 12.52 -3.24
N HIS A 84 10.79 13.64 -3.04
CA HIS A 84 9.68 13.73 -2.11
C HIS A 84 8.56 12.72 -2.43
N VAL A 85 8.04 12.08 -1.39
CA VAL A 85 6.86 11.21 -1.42
C VAL A 85 5.83 11.70 -0.40
N PHE A 86 4.53 11.58 -0.73
CA PHE A 86 3.45 12.12 0.13
C PHE A 86 3.44 11.61 1.59
N PRO A 87 3.88 10.37 1.91
CA PRO A 87 3.94 9.88 3.29
C PRO A 87 4.85 10.73 4.18
N GLU A 88 5.95 11.28 3.64
CA GLU A 88 6.83 12.19 4.38
C GLU A 88 6.09 13.45 4.85
N GLU A 89 5.18 13.96 4.01
CA GLU A 89 4.41 15.16 4.36
C GLU A 89 3.42 14.86 5.49
N LEU A 90 2.79 13.69 5.47
CA LEU A 90 1.92 13.26 6.57
C LEU A 90 2.71 13.07 7.88
N GLN A 91 3.90 12.48 7.80
CA GLN A 91 4.77 12.28 8.97
C GLN A 91 5.15 13.62 9.62
N LYS A 92 5.56 14.62 8.82
CA LYS A 92 5.86 15.98 9.31
C LYS A 92 4.66 16.64 10.00
N ASN A 93 3.44 16.26 9.61
CA ASN A 93 2.19 16.76 10.17
C ASN A 93 1.61 15.88 11.29
N GLY A 94 2.42 14.99 11.87
CA GLY A 94 2.08 14.25 13.08
C GLY A 94 1.43 12.88 12.86
N TYR A 95 1.35 12.41 11.61
CA TYR A 95 0.88 11.05 11.32
C TYR A 95 1.96 10.04 11.64
N GLN A 96 1.54 8.88 12.16
CA GLN A 96 2.34 7.66 12.09
C GLN A 96 2.07 6.94 10.77
N THR A 97 3.11 6.45 10.12
CA THR A 97 3.07 6.01 8.72
C THR A 97 3.54 4.57 8.59
N ALA A 98 2.77 3.73 7.88
CA ALA A 98 3.13 2.34 7.64
C ALA A 98 2.92 1.89 6.20
N TRP A 99 3.69 0.89 5.79
CA TRP A 99 3.44 0.12 4.56
C TRP A 99 3.66 -1.36 4.83
N ILE A 100 2.64 -2.18 4.54
CA ILE A 100 2.67 -3.62 4.80
C ILE A 100 2.27 -4.37 3.52
N GLY A 101 3.08 -5.34 3.10
CA GLY A 101 2.87 -6.11 1.88
C GLY A 101 3.71 -5.64 0.68
N LYS A 102 3.15 -5.66 -0.53
CA LYS A 102 3.93 -5.43 -1.75
C LYS A 102 4.29 -3.94 -1.92
N MET A 103 5.58 -3.63 -2.02
CA MET A 103 6.08 -2.28 -2.32
C MET A 103 6.68 -2.19 -3.73
N HIS A 104 7.56 -3.14 -4.07
CA HIS A 104 8.11 -3.33 -5.42
C HIS A 104 8.81 -2.09 -6.02
N LEU A 105 9.61 -1.41 -5.19
CA LEU A 105 10.44 -0.26 -5.59
C LEU A 105 11.95 -0.57 -5.60
N GLY A 106 12.34 -1.76 -5.14
CA GLY A 106 13.75 -2.18 -5.04
C GLY A 106 14.56 -1.47 -3.94
N THR A 107 13.97 -0.55 -3.21
CA THR A 107 14.57 0.20 -2.10
C THR A 107 13.49 0.59 -1.07
N LEU A 108 13.90 0.92 0.15
CA LEU A 108 13.01 1.36 1.22
C LEU A 108 12.85 2.89 1.16
N PRO A 109 11.66 3.41 0.79
CA PRO A 109 11.43 4.84 0.73
C PRO A 109 11.40 5.47 2.12
N HIS A 110 11.75 6.76 2.16
CA HIS A 110 11.52 7.59 3.34
C HIS A 110 10.01 7.84 3.57
N GLY A 111 9.67 8.39 4.73
CA GLY A 111 8.28 8.75 5.07
C GLY A 111 7.42 7.60 5.60
N PHE A 112 8.04 6.50 6.03
CA PHE A 112 7.37 5.40 6.72
C PHE A 112 8.06 5.09 8.05
N ASP A 113 7.33 5.20 9.16
CA ASP A 113 7.79 4.78 10.49
C ASP A 113 7.87 3.25 10.60
N TYR A 114 6.96 2.54 9.91
CA TYR A 114 6.85 1.09 9.94
C TYR A 114 6.78 0.47 8.54
N LEU A 115 7.69 -0.45 8.25
CA LEU A 115 7.70 -1.25 7.03
C LEU A 115 7.66 -2.73 7.41
N ASN A 116 6.86 -3.48 6.67
CA ASN A 116 6.90 -4.93 6.66
C ASN A 116 6.52 -5.41 5.25
N ILE A 117 7.51 -5.44 4.35
CA ILE A 117 7.29 -5.48 2.91
C ILE A 117 7.77 -6.77 2.27
N LEU A 118 7.11 -7.20 1.18
CA LEU A 118 7.57 -8.35 0.40
C LEU A 118 8.84 -8.01 -0.40
N PRO A 119 9.88 -8.84 -0.39
CA PRO A 119 10.99 -8.72 -1.32
C PRO A 119 10.51 -9.06 -2.73
N GLY A 120 10.61 -8.10 -3.66
CA GLY A 120 10.11 -8.24 -5.02
C GLY A 120 8.60 -8.48 -5.06
N HIS A 121 8.19 -9.65 -5.56
CA HIS A 121 6.79 -10.08 -5.63
C HIS A 121 6.33 -10.88 -4.41
N GLY A 122 7.25 -11.33 -3.55
CA GLY A 122 6.95 -12.27 -2.46
C GLY A 122 6.62 -13.67 -2.96
N SER A 123 6.28 -14.55 -2.02
CA SER A 123 5.75 -15.90 -2.29
C SER A 123 4.32 -16.03 -1.76
N TYR A 124 3.45 -16.78 -2.44
CA TYR A 124 2.09 -16.98 -1.95
C TYR A 124 2.03 -17.70 -0.60
N TYR A 125 2.97 -18.62 -0.36
CA TYR A 125 3.05 -19.38 0.87
C TYR A 125 4.40 -19.19 1.52
N ASN A 126 4.40 -19.03 2.84
CA ASN A 126 5.59 -18.92 3.67
C ASN A 126 6.54 -17.83 3.14
N SER A 127 6.02 -16.61 2.91
CA SER A 127 6.81 -15.53 2.31
C SER A 127 7.79 -14.93 3.31
N ASP A 128 8.91 -14.46 2.78
CA ASP A 128 9.80 -13.57 3.49
C ASP A 128 9.27 -12.13 3.42
N PHE A 129 9.58 -11.34 4.43
CA PHE A 129 9.28 -9.92 4.52
C PHE A 129 10.50 -9.14 5.06
N VAL A 130 10.67 -7.90 4.62
CA VAL A 130 11.73 -6.99 5.05
C VAL A 130 11.11 -5.91 5.96
N ASN A 131 11.64 -5.76 7.17
CA ASN A 131 11.14 -4.78 8.14
C ASN A 131 11.81 -3.39 8.00
N SER A 132 11.39 -2.41 8.82
CA SER A 132 12.00 -1.04 8.83
C SER A 132 13.51 -1.00 9.10
N LYS A 133 14.08 -2.05 9.70
CA LYS A 133 15.52 -2.17 9.99
C LYS A 133 16.28 -2.90 8.88
N ASN A 134 15.62 -3.18 7.75
CA ASN A 134 16.14 -3.97 6.64
C ASN A 134 16.48 -5.42 7.04
N GLU A 135 15.82 -5.95 8.07
CA GLU A 135 15.96 -7.34 8.51
C GLU A 135 14.90 -8.19 7.79
N THR A 136 15.29 -9.37 7.32
CA THR A 136 14.39 -10.29 6.63
C THR A 136 13.82 -11.31 7.61
N HIS A 137 12.50 -11.45 7.64
CA HIS A 137 11.77 -12.40 8.47
C HIS A 137 10.82 -13.23 7.63
N ARG A 138 10.86 -14.55 7.81
CA ARG A 138 9.91 -15.46 7.19
C ARG A 138 8.64 -15.55 8.01
N HIS A 139 7.50 -15.47 7.35
CA HIS A 139 6.19 -15.66 7.96
C HIS A 139 5.51 -16.87 7.33
N GLU A 140 5.14 -17.85 8.16
CA GLU A 140 4.41 -19.04 7.72
C GLU A 140 2.94 -18.73 7.40
N GLY A 141 2.38 -19.44 6.42
CA GLY A 141 1.00 -19.31 5.99
C GLY A 141 0.82 -18.68 4.61
N TYR A 142 -0.42 -18.35 4.28
CA TYR A 142 -0.78 -17.74 3.00
C TYR A 142 -0.61 -16.21 3.07
N VAL A 143 0.09 -15.62 2.11
CA VAL A 143 0.59 -14.24 2.16
C VAL A 143 -0.52 -13.20 2.34
N THR A 144 -1.70 -13.43 1.77
CA THR A 144 -2.86 -12.54 1.93
C THR A 144 -3.33 -12.48 3.38
N ASP A 145 -3.34 -13.62 4.07
CA ASP A 145 -3.73 -13.70 5.49
C ASP A 145 -2.63 -13.13 6.38
N VAL A 146 -1.36 -13.42 6.06
CA VAL A 146 -0.20 -12.87 6.75
C VAL A 146 -0.18 -11.35 6.69
N ILE A 147 -0.34 -10.74 5.50
CA ILE A 147 -0.41 -9.28 5.33
C ILE A 147 -1.56 -8.70 6.16
N THR A 148 -2.73 -9.35 6.13
CA THR A 148 -3.90 -8.91 6.91
C THR A 148 -3.60 -8.95 8.41
N GLN A 149 -2.97 -10.03 8.89
CA GLN A 149 -2.63 -10.19 10.30
C GLN A 149 -1.57 -9.18 10.75
N LEU A 150 -0.51 -8.97 9.98
CA LEU A 150 0.52 -7.97 10.25
C LEU A 150 -0.07 -6.56 10.28
N SER A 151 -1.01 -6.26 9.38
CA SER A 151 -1.71 -4.97 9.34
C SER A 151 -2.57 -4.74 10.57
N LYS A 152 -3.31 -5.76 11.02
CA LYS A 152 -4.08 -5.71 12.27
C LYS A 152 -3.17 -5.50 13.48
N GLN A 153 -2.06 -6.25 13.57
CA GLN A 153 -1.10 -6.13 14.67
C GLN A 153 -0.51 -4.72 14.74
N TRP A 154 -0.13 -4.14 13.60
CA TRP A 154 0.35 -2.76 13.57
C TRP A 154 -0.73 -1.78 14.01
N LEU A 155 -1.96 -1.90 13.48
CA LEU A 155 -3.08 -1.04 13.88
C LEU A 155 -3.36 -1.14 15.39
N GLU A 156 -3.31 -2.32 15.98
CA GLU A 156 -3.54 -2.54 17.41
C GLU A 156 -2.42 -1.95 18.29
N GLY A 157 -1.17 -2.04 17.82
CA GLY A 157 0.03 -1.60 18.54
C GLY A 157 0.46 -0.14 18.32
N ARG A 158 -0.20 0.59 17.42
CA ARG A 158 0.14 1.99 17.09
C ARG A 158 -0.15 2.95 18.26
N ASP A 159 0.42 4.16 18.21
CA ASP A 159 0.07 5.24 19.13
C ASP A 159 -1.35 5.76 18.83
N LYS A 160 -2.30 5.48 19.72
CA LYS A 160 -3.72 5.86 19.54
C LYS A 160 -3.97 7.37 19.66
N ASN A 161 -2.98 8.14 20.12
CA ASN A 161 -3.08 9.60 20.20
C ASN A 161 -2.65 10.31 18.92
N LYS A 162 -2.15 9.58 17.92
CA LYS A 162 -1.72 10.11 16.61
C LYS A 162 -2.62 9.61 15.48
N PRO A 163 -2.93 10.45 14.48
CA PRO A 163 -3.52 9.97 13.25
C PRO A 163 -2.54 9.04 12.52
N PHE A 164 -3.03 8.24 11.57
CA PHE A 164 -2.19 7.31 10.85
C PHE A 164 -2.43 7.27 9.34
N LEU A 165 -1.36 6.91 8.61
CA LEU A 165 -1.38 6.45 7.23
C LEU A 165 -0.99 4.98 7.21
N TRP A 166 -1.78 4.14 6.55
CA TRP A 166 -1.48 2.74 6.28
C TRP A 166 -1.75 2.38 4.81
#